data_AF-M7CJ74-F1
#
_entry.id   AF-M7CJ74-F1
#
_cell.length_a   1.000
_cell.length_b   1.000
_cell.length_c   1.000
_cell.angle_alpha   90.00
_cell.angle_beta   90.00
_cell.angle_gamma   90.00
#
_symmetry.space_group_name_H-M   'P 1'
#
loop_
_entity.id
_entity.type
_entity.pdbx_description
1 polymer ?
#
loop_
_entity_poly.entity_id
_entity_poly.type
_entity_poly.pdbx_seq_one_letter_code
_entity_poly.pdbx_strand_id
1 'polypeptide(L)'
;MDNQLAAAGDLELVEVEICEESTCLLVADKSCSGVNKSTESLQANVQRLKEYRSKLILFPRKPCAPKKGDSSPEELKMATQLSGPVMPIRNVYKKEKARVISEDKKNFKAFASLHRARANARLFGICAKRAKEAAEQDVEKKK
;
A
#
# COMPACT_ATOMS: atom_id res chain seq x y z
N MET A 1 -17.84 0.78 -20.00
CA MET A 1 -16.62 1.54 -19.67
C MET A 1 -15.98 0.99 -18.38
N ASP A 2 -16.03 -0.33 -18.23
CA ASP A 2 -14.84 -1.19 -18.17
C ASP A 2 -13.80 -0.81 -17.13
N ASN A 3 -14.18 -1.08 -15.88
CA ASN A 3 -13.30 -1.10 -14.73
C ASN A 3 -12.49 -2.43 -14.70
N GLN A 4 -11.83 -2.75 -15.82
CA GLN A 4 -10.96 -3.92 -15.99
C GLN A 4 -9.49 -3.47 -16.00
N LEU A 5 -9.02 -2.78 -14.95
CA LEU A 5 -7.58 -2.54 -14.80
C LEU A 5 -7.20 -2.28 -13.35
N ALA A 6 -7.46 -3.25 -12.47
CA ALA A 6 -7.03 -3.14 -11.09
C ALA A 6 -6.71 -4.48 -10.41
N ALA A 7 -6.67 -5.57 -11.18
CA ALA A 7 -6.27 -6.90 -10.68
C ALA A 7 -4.75 -7.15 -10.77
N ALA A 8 -3.97 -6.18 -11.28
CA ALA A 8 -2.56 -6.39 -11.62
C ALA A 8 -1.59 -5.34 -11.05
N GLY A 9 -2.06 -4.35 -10.27
CA GLY A 9 -1.25 -3.20 -9.87
C GLY A 9 0.04 -3.51 -9.09
N ASP A 10 0.05 -4.61 -8.32
CA ASP A 10 1.24 -5.02 -7.55
C ASP A 10 2.28 -5.73 -8.42
N LEU A 11 1.84 -6.37 -9.52
CA LEU A 11 2.64 -7.24 -10.38
C LEU A 11 2.93 -6.63 -11.77
N GLU A 12 2.25 -5.56 -12.18
CA GLU A 12 2.53 -4.83 -13.44
C GLU A 12 3.62 -3.75 -13.28
N LEU A 13 3.84 -3.21 -12.07
CA LEU A 13 4.91 -2.23 -11.82
C LEU A 13 6.28 -2.86 -11.56
N VAL A 14 6.31 -4.16 -11.32
CA VAL A 14 7.53 -4.96 -11.40
C VAL A 14 7.29 -5.83 -12.61
N GLU A 15 7.89 -5.54 -13.76
CA GLU A 15 7.86 -6.47 -14.89
C GLU A 15 8.45 -7.80 -14.42
N VAL A 16 7.55 -8.67 -13.99
CA VAL A 16 7.79 -10.03 -13.60
C VAL A 16 6.88 -10.78 -14.54
N GLU A 17 7.45 -11.44 -15.53
CA GLU A 17 6.69 -12.35 -16.37
C GLU A 17 6.14 -13.47 -15.47
N ILE A 18 4.89 -13.33 -15.04
CA ILE A 18 4.20 -14.22 -14.07
C ILE A 18 4.05 -15.67 -14.60
N CYS A 19 4.47 -15.97 -15.82
CA CYS A 19 4.24 -17.28 -16.43
C CYS A 19 5.29 -18.37 -16.08
N GLU A 20 6.49 -18.06 -15.59
CA GLU A 20 7.46 -19.10 -15.16
C GLU A 20 7.67 -19.21 -13.62
N GLU A 21 7.18 -18.24 -12.83
CA GLU A 21 7.46 -18.16 -11.38
C GLU A 21 6.50 -18.95 -10.48
N SER A 22 5.51 -19.64 -11.05
CA SER A 22 4.46 -20.35 -10.28
C SER A 22 4.96 -21.53 -9.44
N THR A 23 6.26 -21.87 -9.49
CA THR A 23 6.90 -22.84 -8.58
C THR A 23 7.66 -22.25 -7.40
N CYS A 24 7.78 -20.92 -7.30
CA CYS A 24 8.50 -20.25 -6.20
C CYS A 24 7.51 -19.66 -5.18
N LEU A 25 6.98 -20.50 -4.28
CA LEU A 25 6.36 -20.23 -2.95
C LEU A 25 5.84 -18.83 -2.55
N LEU A 26 5.36 -17.99 -3.48
CA LEU A 26 4.56 -16.81 -3.18
C LEU A 26 3.10 -17.25 -3.19
N VAL A 27 2.53 -17.41 -2.01
CA VAL A 27 1.07 -17.60 -1.86
C VAL A 27 0.41 -16.28 -2.23
N ALA A 28 -0.07 -16.19 -3.46
CA ALA A 28 -0.97 -15.11 -3.85
C ALA A 28 -2.38 -15.45 -3.32
N ASP A 29 -2.82 -14.73 -2.29
CA ASP A 29 -4.18 -14.86 -1.75
C ASP A 29 -5.20 -14.32 -2.77
N LYS A 30 -5.66 -15.20 -3.67
CA LYS A 30 -6.68 -14.90 -4.68
C LYS A 30 -8.09 -14.70 -4.09
N SER A 31 -8.26 -14.84 -2.78
CA SER A 31 -9.55 -14.71 -2.07
C SER A 31 -10.03 -13.27 -1.90
N CYS A 32 -9.14 -12.28 -2.04
CA CYS A 32 -9.48 -10.87 -2.00
C CYS A 32 -9.32 -10.26 -3.39
N SER A 33 -10.42 -10.08 -4.13
CA SER A 33 -10.51 -9.25 -5.34
C SER A 33 -10.39 -7.74 -5.02
N GLY A 34 -9.47 -7.39 -4.12
CA GLY A 34 -9.34 -6.08 -3.51
C GLY A 34 -8.21 -5.28 -4.13
N VAL A 35 -8.55 -4.23 -4.86
CA VAL A 35 -7.60 -3.22 -5.33
C VAL A 35 -6.93 -2.56 -4.13
N ASN A 36 -5.60 -2.44 -4.14
CA ASN A 36 -4.87 -1.63 -3.17
C ASN A 36 -5.31 -0.17 -3.28
N LYS A 37 -5.94 0.34 -2.21
CA LYS A 37 -6.46 1.73 -2.19
C LYS A 37 -5.37 2.76 -1.86
N SER A 38 -4.29 2.32 -1.21
CA SER A 38 -3.18 3.16 -0.77
C SER A 38 -1.94 2.97 -1.63
N THR A 39 -1.33 4.06 -2.06
CA THR A 39 -0.08 4.06 -2.83
C THR A 39 1.12 3.70 -1.96
N GLU A 40 1.11 4.08 -0.68
CA GLU A 40 2.19 3.81 0.27
C GLU A 40 2.41 2.30 0.50
N SER A 41 1.32 1.54 0.67
CA SER A 41 1.40 0.08 0.85
C SER A 41 1.87 -0.63 -0.41
N LEU A 42 1.42 -0.15 -1.58
CA LEU A 42 1.86 -0.66 -2.88
C LEU A 42 3.37 -0.52 -3.06
N GLN A 43 3.91 0.68 -2.80
CA GLN A 43 5.34 0.94 -2.91
C GLN A 43 6.16 0.08 -1.96
N ALA A 44 5.71 -0.10 -0.71
CA ALA A 44 6.38 -0.96 0.26
C ALA A 44 6.40 -2.43 -0.19
N ASN A 45 5.30 -2.93 -0.75
CA ASN A 45 5.21 -4.30 -1.28
C ASN A 45 6.13 -4.50 -2.49
N VAL A 46 6.12 -3.55 -3.43
CA VAL A 46 7.01 -3.56 -4.60
C VAL A 46 8.48 -3.59 -4.17
N GLN A 47 8.87 -2.76 -3.20
CA GLN A 47 10.23 -2.76 -2.67
C GLN A 47 10.58 -4.12 -2.04
N ARG A 48 9.66 -4.69 -1.24
CA ARG A 48 9.85 -5.99 -0.62
C ARG A 48 10.03 -7.11 -1.63
N LEU A 49 9.26 -7.12 -2.71
CA LEU A 49 9.37 -8.11 -3.79
C LEU A 49 10.70 -7.99 -4.53
N LYS A 50 11.18 -6.77 -4.78
CA LYS A 50 12.51 -6.52 -5.37
C LYS A 50 13.63 -7.04 -4.46
N GLU A 51 13.56 -6.75 -3.17
CA GLU A 51 14.51 -7.27 -2.19
C GLU A 51 14.47 -8.81 -2.11
N TYR A 52 13.28 -9.41 -2.18
CA TYR A 52 13.14 -10.86 -2.20
C TYR A 52 13.81 -11.47 -3.43
N ARG A 53 13.52 -10.94 -4.62
CA ARG A 53 14.07 -11.42 -5.90
C ARG A 53 15.60 -11.36 -5.91
N SER A 54 16.21 -10.32 -5.33
CA SER A 54 17.68 -10.21 -5.21
C SER A 54 18.32 -11.24 -4.27
N LYS A 55 17.56 -11.80 -3.31
CA LYS A 55 18.04 -12.78 -2.33
C LYS A 55 17.69 -14.22 -2.72
N LEU A 56 16.84 -14.38 -3.73
CA LEU A 56 16.39 -15.68 -4.19
C LEU A 56 17.47 -16.33 -5.04
N ILE A 57 17.92 -17.51 -4.64
CA ILE A 57 18.82 -18.36 -5.43
C ILE A 57 17.93 -19.37 -6.13
N LEU A 58 17.84 -19.29 -7.47
CA LEU A 58 17.02 -20.20 -8.26
C LEU A 58 17.88 -21.35 -8.79
N PHE A 59 17.56 -22.58 -8.35
CA PHE A 59 18.23 -23.77 -8.82
C PHE A 59 17.70 -24.17 -10.22
N PRO A 60 18.60 -24.49 -11.17
CA PRO A 60 18.19 -24.95 -12.48
C PRO A 60 17.45 -26.29 -12.37
N ARG A 61 16.32 -26.43 -13.06
CA ARG A 61 15.56 -27.71 -13.10
C ARG A 61 16.39 -28.85 -13.69
N LYS A 62 17.27 -28.55 -14.65
CA LYS A 62 18.23 -29.48 -15.24
C LYS A 62 19.64 -28.89 -15.11
N PRO A 63 20.58 -29.55 -14.42
CA PRO A 63 21.91 -28.99 -14.18
C PRO A 63 22.74 -28.83 -15.47
N CYS A 64 22.43 -29.60 -16.51
CA CYS A 64 23.12 -29.55 -17.80
C CYS A 64 22.61 -28.44 -18.74
N ALA A 65 21.48 -27.80 -18.43
CA ALA A 65 20.86 -26.79 -19.29
C ALA A 65 20.22 -25.68 -18.45
N PRO A 66 21.04 -24.76 -17.88
CA PRO A 66 20.53 -23.61 -17.15
C PRO A 66 19.81 -22.64 -18.09
N LYS A 67 18.65 -22.13 -17.63
CA LYS A 67 17.84 -21.12 -18.31
C LYS A 67 18.26 -19.70 -17.90
N LYS A 68 17.77 -18.71 -18.65
CA LYS A 68 17.92 -17.28 -18.33
C LYS A 68 17.10 -16.97 -17.08
N GLY A 69 17.76 -16.93 -15.93
CA GLY A 69 17.13 -16.72 -14.62
C GLY A 69 17.64 -17.67 -13.53
N ASP A 70 18.40 -18.70 -13.89
CA ASP A 70 19.04 -19.61 -12.94
C ASP A 70 20.32 -19.00 -12.35
N SER A 71 20.62 -19.33 -11.09
CA SER A 71 21.80 -18.86 -10.36
C SER A 71 23.11 -19.48 -10.86
N SER A 72 24.20 -18.74 -10.72
CA SER A 72 25.55 -19.19 -11.10
C SER A 72 26.02 -20.35 -10.21
N PRO A 73 26.90 -21.25 -10.68
CA PRO A 73 27.36 -22.40 -9.89
C PRO A 73 28.11 -22.01 -8.60
N GLU A 74 28.55 -20.76 -8.48
CA GLU A 74 29.17 -20.21 -7.29
C GLU A 74 28.12 -19.87 -6.22
N GLU A 75 27.01 -19.24 -6.61
CA GLU A 75 25.87 -18.96 -5.74
C GLU A 75 25.19 -20.24 -5.24
N LEU A 76 25.11 -21.27 -6.09
CA LEU A 76 24.54 -22.57 -5.72
C LEU A 76 25.30 -23.26 -4.58
N LYS A 77 26.63 -23.06 -4.50
CA LYS A 77 27.46 -23.63 -3.43
C LYS A 77 27.33 -22.86 -2.12
N MET A 78 27.02 -21.57 -2.20
CA MET A 78 26.77 -20.72 -1.02
C MET A 78 25.34 -20.84 -0.49
N ALA A 79 24.45 -21.48 -1.25
CA ALA A 79 23.06 -21.67 -0.87
C ALA A 79 22.96 -22.48 0.44
N THR A 80 22.35 -21.87 1.44
CA THR A 80 22.07 -22.50 2.74
C THR A 80 20.59 -22.35 3.06
N GLN A 81 20.01 -23.35 3.74
CA GLN A 81 18.62 -23.27 4.17
C GLN A 81 18.50 -22.25 5.31
N LEU A 82 17.69 -21.22 5.12
CA LEU A 82 17.31 -20.31 6.20
C LEU A 82 16.33 -21.03 7.13
N SER A 83 16.66 -21.11 8.42
CA SER A 83 15.74 -21.58 9.45
C SER A 83 14.92 -20.41 10.00
N GLY A 84 13.58 -20.51 9.88
CA GLY A 84 12.64 -19.51 10.37
C GLY A 84 11.87 -18.76 9.28
N PRO A 85 11.13 -17.70 9.63
CA PRO A 85 10.30 -16.95 8.70
C PRO A 85 11.16 -16.15 7.71
N VAL A 86 10.86 -16.31 6.42
CA VAL A 86 11.52 -15.59 5.34
C VAL A 86 11.15 -14.10 5.40
N MET A 87 12.14 -13.25 5.64
CA MET A 87 12.00 -11.79 5.77
C MET A 87 10.89 -11.36 6.74
N PRO A 88 11.16 -11.39 8.06
CA PRO A 88 10.17 -11.03 9.07
C PRO A 88 9.76 -9.57 8.93
N ILE A 89 8.45 -9.32 8.97
CA ILE A 89 7.88 -7.96 8.94
C ILE A 89 8.18 -7.31 10.29
N ARG A 90 8.91 -6.19 10.25
CA ARG A 90 9.21 -5.39 11.44
C ARG A 90 8.45 -4.07 11.37
N ASN A 91 7.72 -3.76 12.42
CA ASN A 91 7.05 -2.47 12.54
C ASN A 91 8.10 -1.42 12.94
N VAL A 92 8.59 -0.68 11.95
CA VAL A 92 9.59 0.37 12.16
C VAL A 92 8.88 1.68 12.52
N TYR A 93 9.13 2.17 13.74
CA TYR A 93 8.65 3.47 14.18
C TYR A 93 9.73 4.52 13.96
N LYS A 94 9.40 5.59 13.22
CA LYS A 94 10.29 6.75 13.09
C LYS A 94 10.23 7.56 14.38
N LYS A 95 11.32 7.56 15.15
CA LYS A 95 11.43 8.38 16.35
C LYS A 95 11.64 9.84 15.94
N GLU A 96 10.67 10.69 16.22
CA GLU A 96 10.80 12.13 15.99
C GLU A 96 11.74 12.75 17.04
N LYS A 97 12.64 13.64 16.59
CA LYS A 97 13.50 14.42 17.49
C LYS A 97 12.68 15.50 18.19
N ALA A 98 13.03 15.83 19.43
CA ALA A 98 12.44 16.96 20.14
C ALA A 98 12.66 18.26 19.35
N ARG A 99 11.58 18.99 19.09
CA ARG A 99 11.59 20.28 18.38
C ARG A 99 11.03 21.36 19.30
N VAL A 100 11.51 22.59 19.13
CA VAL A 100 10.92 23.75 19.80
C VAL A 100 9.47 23.92 19.35
N ILE A 101 8.59 24.18 20.31
CA ILE A 101 7.14 24.32 20.05
C ILE A 101 6.90 25.69 19.41
N SER A 102 6.41 25.70 18.15
CA SER A 102 5.98 26.93 17.47
C SER A 102 4.76 27.56 18.15
N GLU A 103 4.61 28.88 18.01
CA GLU A 103 3.51 29.63 18.62
C GLU A 103 2.13 29.15 18.13
N ASP A 104 2.01 28.77 16.86
CA ASP A 104 0.79 28.20 16.30
C ASP A 104 0.35 26.90 17.01
N LYS A 105 1.31 26.05 17.39
CA LYS A 105 1.04 24.80 18.11
C LYS A 105 0.60 25.06 19.55
N LYS A 106 1.06 26.15 20.17
CA LYS A 106 0.63 26.56 21.52
C LYS A 106 -0.78 27.13 21.50
N ASN A 107 -1.11 27.91 20.46
CA ASN A 107 -2.42 28.54 20.31
C ASN A 107 -3.50 27.58 19.78
N PHE A 108 -3.10 26.41 19.26
CA PHE A 108 -4.02 25.40 18.76
C PHE A 108 -4.86 24.76 19.88
N LYS A 109 -6.16 25.04 19.88
CA LYS A 109 -7.13 24.46 20.82
C LYS A 109 -7.58 23.07 20.37
N ALA A 110 -6.78 22.04 20.65
CA ALA A 110 -7.03 20.65 20.22
C ALA A 110 -8.39 20.08 20.67
N PHE A 111 -8.79 20.34 21.92
CA PHE A 111 -10.09 19.87 22.43
C PHE A 111 -11.26 20.50 21.65
N ALA A 112 -11.20 21.82 21.44
CA ALA A 112 -12.24 22.53 20.71
C ALA A 112 -12.30 22.14 19.22
N SER A 113 -11.16 21.85 18.58
CA SER A 113 -11.14 21.39 17.19
C SER A 113 -11.78 19.99 17.04
N LEU A 114 -11.48 19.06 17.94
CA LEU A 114 -12.13 17.74 17.97
C LEU A 114 -13.64 17.84 18.19
N HIS A 115 -14.08 18.68 19.14
CA HIS A 115 -15.51 18.90 19.39
C HIS A 115 -16.23 19.49 18.17
N ARG A 116 -15.64 20.49 17.51
CA ARG A 116 -16.19 21.05 16.27
C ARG A 116 -16.22 20.04 15.14
N ALA A 117 -15.17 19.24 14.95
CA ALA A 117 -15.13 18.20 13.91
C ALA A 117 -16.24 17.15 14.13
N ARG A 118 -16.48 16.71 15.37
CA ARG A 118 -17.59 15.82 15.72
C ARG A 118 -18.95 16.45 15.44
N ALA A 119 -19.15 17.71 15.82
CA ALA A 119 -20.39 18.43 15.57
C ALA A 119 -20.65 18.60 14.06
N ASN A 120 -19.62 18.96 13.29
CA ASN A 120 -19.69 19.10 11.84
C ASN A 120 -20.03 17.77 11.17
N ALA A 121 -19.39 16.66 11.56
CA ALA A 121 -19.71 15.34 11.04
C ALA A 121 -21.17 14.92 11.35
N ARG A 122 -21.66 15.22 12.57
CA ARG A 122 -23.04 14.93 12.97
C ARG A 122 -24.07 15.79 12.22
N LEU A 123 -23.79 17.08 12.04
CA LEU A 123 -24.73 18.04 11.48
C LEU A 123 -24.61 18.21 9.96
N PHE A 124 -23.64 17.58 9.30
CA PHE A 124 -23.36 17.73 7.87
C PHE A 124 -24.63 17.60 7.00
N GLY A 125 -25.41 16.53 7.22
CA GLY A 125 -26.63 16.30 6.44
C GLY A 125 -27.72 17.35 6.68
N ILE A 126 -27.90 17.79 7.93
CA ILE A 126 -28.92 18.79 8.28
C ILE A 126 -28.52 20.17 7.74
N CYS A 127 -27.26 20.54 7.89
CA CYS A 127 -26.71 21.77 7.34
C CYS A 127 -26.79 21.78 5.81
N ALA A 128 -26.48 20.67 5.14
CA ALA A 128 -26.60 20.56 3.69
C ALA A 128 -28.04 20.68 3.19
N LYS A 129 -29.02 20.09 3.91
CA LYS A 129 -30.45 20.25 3.59
C LYS A 129 -30.92 21.70 3.76
N ARG A 130 -30.64 22.32 4.91
CA ARG A 130 -31.01 23.72 5.18
C ARG A 130 -30.37 24.69 4.20
N ALA A 131 -29.11 24.44 3.80
CA ALA A 131 -28.44 25.26 2.80
C ALA A 131 -29.11 25.17 1.42
N LYS A 132 -29.61 23.99 1.03
CA LYS A 132 -30.38 23.81 -0.22
C LYS A 132 -31.74 24.49 -0.16
N GLU A 133 -32.49 24.29 0.92
CA GLU A 133 -33.80 24.92 1.13
C GLU A 133 -33.70 26.45 1.18
N ALA A 134 -32.67 27.01 1.84
CA ALA A 134 -32.43 28.44 1.85
C ALA A 134 -32.09 28.99 0.44
N ALA A 135 -31.26 28.27 -0.33
CA ALA A 135 -30.95 28.66 -1.70
C ALA A 135 -32.18 28.61 -2.62
N GLU A 136 -33.07 27.61 -2.45
CA GLU A 136 -34.33 27.51 -3.19
C GLU A 136 -35.29 28.67 -2.85
N GLN A 137 -35.41 29.02 -1.56
CA GLN A 137 -36.21 30.17 -1.12
C GLN A 137 -35.66 31.51 -1.61
N ASP A 138 -34.33 31.68 -1.66
CA ASP A 138 -33.70 32.89 -2.20
C ASP A 138 -33.86 33.00 -3.72
N VAL A 139 -33.99 31.88 -4.43
CA VAL A 139 -34.32 31.83 -5.86
C VAL A 139 -35.79 32.16 -6.09
N GLU A 140 -36.69 31.66 -5.24
CA GLU A 140 -38.13 31.94 -5.32
C GLU A 140 -38.46 33.40 -4.98
N LYS A 141 -37.76 34.02 -4.03
CA LYS A 141 -37.89 35.46 -3.71
C LYS A 141 -37.33 36.39 -4.80
N LYS A 142 -36.49 35.88 -5.69
CA LYS A 142 -35.92 36.63 -6.82
C LYS A 142 -36.71 36.47 -8.12
N LYS A 143 -37.66 35.55 -8.16
CA LYS A 143 -38.68 35.46 -9.22
C LYS A 143 -39.84 36.37 -8.89
#